data_AF-A0A9P7SN97-F1
#
_entry.id   AF-A0A9P7SN97-F1
#
_cell.length_a   1.000
_cell.length_b   1.000
_cell.length_c   1.000
_cell.angle_alpha   90.00
_cell.angle_beta   90.00
_cell.angle_gamma   90.00
#
_symmetry.space_group_name_H-M   'P 1'
#
loop_
_entity.id
_entity.type
_entity.pdbx_description
1 polymer ?
#
loop_
_entity_poly.entity_id
_entity_poly.type
_entity_poly.pdbx_seq_one_letter_code
_entity_poly.pdbx_strand_id
1 'polypeptide(L)'
;MSSKISYILDKIWSLNSIAGWVTWKEDVTTALRMSGFGNLLKGKRDAESETSDGLDAESQKPNHQGPARGDQVATQQHCVPAMATPQQKNSNVRLLYCGFDVDEPDDSHYRFLVDGRHVKYVTIAPGVFGGIKMGERVGEPLVLGKILPPFPVGDWNDGHVAKDPVTGKATFIRTEKVQFPEVKSVWHNVKLNELDFSPHPGGRMREGVHVVTHPTVNGGEPVLMKLTVWPLENEMYYMELETAAYQWICDTGIGPKFLGHVTEGPNGRIIGFVTEWLDGTRSAEPRDLDGCKKALARLHQLGIKHGDINKYNFLVREGEGHEDEVVLIDFESARRDRPHVELEDEMKALKNSLESTDPRGGPGVVLE
;
A
#
# COMPACT_ATOMS: atom_id res chain seq x y z
N MET A 1 -35.84 16.38 -6.78
CA MET A 1 -34.42 16.78 -6.92
C MET A 1 -33.45 15.79 -6.25
N SER A 2 -33.84 15.02 -5.23
CA SER A 2 -32.96 14.08 -4.52
C SER A 2 -32.52 12.83 -5.31
N SER A 3 -33.30 12.32 -6.27
CA SER A 3 -32.95 11.07 -6.98
C SER A 3 -31.92 11.24 -8.10
N LYS A 4 -31.82 12.44 -8.70
CA LYS A 4 -30.85 12.70 -9.77
C LYS A 4 -29.42 12.88 -9.23
N ILE A 5 -29.26 13.37 -8.01
CA ILE A 5 -27.94 13.52 -7.36
C ILE A 5 -27.40 12.13 -6.94
N SER A 6 -28.26 11.26 -6.40
CA SER A 6 -27.88 9.87 -6.09
C SER A 6 -27.44 9.09 -7.33
N TYR A 7 -28.14 9.26 -8.46
CA TYR A 7 -27.77 8.61 -9.73
C TYR A 7 -26.46 9.14 -10.34
N ILE A 8 -26.15 10.42 -10.11
CA ILE A 8 -24.90 11.03 -10.57
C ILE A 8 -23.72 10.57 -9.68
N LEU A 9 -23.92 10.45 -8.36
CA LEU A 9 -22.90 9.93 -7.44
C LEU A 9 -22.62 8.44 -7.67
N ASP A 10 -23.64 7.62 -7.94
CA ASP A 10 -23.48 6.21 -8.35
C ASP A 10 -22.73 6.06 -9.69
N LYS A 11 -22.95 6.98 -10.65
CA LYS A 11 -22.23 6.97 -11.93
C LYS A 11 -20.79 7.43 -11.82
N ILE A 12 -20.49 8.36 -10.92
CA ILE A 12 -19.10 8.77 -10.59
C ILE A 12 -18.36 7.60 -9.91
N TRP A 13 -19.05 6.82 -9.08
CA TRP A 13 -18.53 5.59 -8.46
C TRP A 13 -18.20 4.49 -9.48
N SER A 14 -19.01 4.35 -10.52
CA SER A 14 -18.75 3.41 -11.62
C SER A 14 -17.55 3.81 -12.50
N LEU A 15 -17.14 5.09 -12.55
CA LEU A 15 -16.02 5.52 -13.39
C LEU A 15 -14.70 5.52 -12.62
N ASN A 16 -14.70 5.95 -11.36
CA ASN A 16 -13.49 5.99 -10.54
C ASN A 16 -13.05 4.61 -10.01
N SER A 17 -13.96 3.63 -9.91
CA SER A 17 -13.57 2.25 -9.57
C SER A 17 -13.03 1.45 -10.75
N ILE A 18 -13.20 1.93 -12.00
CA ILE A 18 -12.71 1.27 -13.22
C ILE A 18 -11.29 1.71 -13.57
N ALA A 19 -10.90 2.95 -13.25
CA ALA A 19 -9.59 3.51 -13.62
C ALA A 19 -8.36 2.83 -12.97
N GLY A 20 -8.58 1.95 -11.98
CA GLY A 20 -7.52 1.13 -11.36
C GLY A 20 -7.23 -0.23 -12.03
N TRP A 21 -7.85 -0.57 -13.18
CA TRP A 21 -7.91 -1.96 -13.64
C TRP A 21 -7.44 -2.19 -15.09
N VAL A 22 -6.41 -3.04 -15.24
CA VAL A 22 -5.97 -3.77 -16.48
C VAL A 22 -5.13 -2.92 -17.46
N THR A 23 -3.88 -3.18 -17.87
CA THR A 23 -3.10 -4.41 -18.19
C THR A 23 -1.59 -4.03 -18.26
N TRP A 24 -0.67 -4.90 -17.83
CA TRP A 24 0.72 -4.91 -18.35
C TRP A 24 1.03 -6.31 -18.86
N LYS A 25 1.22 -6.46 -20.18
CA LYS A 25 1.69 -7.72 -20.78
C LYS A 25 3.02 -7.62 -21.50
N GLU A 26 3.68 -6.46 -21.55
CA GLU A 26 4.94 -6.31 -22.26
C GLU A 26 5.87 -5.33 -21.52
N ASP A 27 6.70 -5.84 -20.60
CA ASP A 27 8.02 -5.27 -20.24
C ASP A 27 8.73 -5.93 -19.04
N VAL A 28 8.17 -7.01 -18.47
CA VAL A 28 8.83 -7.77 -17.38
C VAL A 28 10.22 -8.29 -17.79
N THR A 29 10.41 -8.62 -19.07
CA THR A 29 11.69 -9.12 -19.61
C THR A 29 12.78 -8.04 -19.68
N THR A 30 12.38 -6.76 -19.76
CA THR A 30 13.31 -5.63 -19.84
C THR A 30 13.73 -5.17 -18.44
N ALA A 31 12.79 -5.14 -17.49
CA ALA A 31 13.05 -4.79 -16.09
C ALA A 31 13.94 -5.81 -15.36
N LEU A 32 13.76 -7.12 -15.64
CA LEU A 32 14.61 -8.19 -15.08
C LEU A 32 16.04 -8.21 -15.64
N ARG A 33 16.29 -7.64 -16.82
CA ARG A 33 17.64 -7.52 -17.40
C ARG A 33 18.44 -6.35 -16.84
N MET A 34 17.78 -5.31 -16.32
CA MET A 34 18.45 -4.07 -15.87
C MET A 34 18.78 -4.05 -14.38
N SER A 35 18.24 -4.99 -13.59
CA SER A 35 18.43 -5.11 -12.14
C SER A 35 19.60 -6.02 -11.72
N GLY A 36 20.44 -6.47 -12.66
CA GLY A 36 21.71 -7.13 -12.34
C GLY A 36 21.60 -8.59 -11.85
N PHE A 37 20.42 -9.22 -11.91
CA PHE A 37 20.23 -10.66 -11.67
C PHE A 37 20.25 -11.48 -12.97
N GLY A 38 21.17 -11.14 -13.87
CA GLY A 38 21.46 -11.94 -15.05
C GLY A 38 22.28 -13.17 -14.69
N ASN A 39 21.63 -14.21 -14.14
CA ASN A 39 21.94 -15.64 -14.32
C ASN A 39 21.29 -16.47 -13.21
N LEU A 40 20.01 -16.80 -13.36
CA LEU A 40 19.45 -17.99 -12.69
C LEU A 40 18.34 -18.65 -13.50
N LEU A 41 18.48 -18.72 -14.83
CA LEU A 41 17.63 -19.56 -15.69
C LEU A 41 18.44 -20.12 -16.88
N LYS A 42 19.24 -21.16 -16.59
CA LYS A 42 19.76 -22.18 -17.52
C LYS A 42 20.52 -23.18 -16.65
N GLY A 43 20.20 -24.45 -16.51
CA GLY A 43 19.17 -25.32 -17.02
C GLY A 43 19.44 -26.67 -16.32
N LYS A 44 18.39 -27.43 -15.99
CA LYS A 44 18.51 -28.81 -15.49
C LYS A 44 17.87 -29.73 -16.53
N ARG A 45 18.57 -30.84 -16.82
CA ARG A 45 18.38 -31.88 -17.87
C ARG A 45 19.20 -31.55 -19.13
N ASP A 46 20.19 -32.34 -19.53
CA ASP A 46 20.19 -33.80 -19.66
C ASP A 46 21.46 -34.50 -19.17
N ALA A 47 21.34 -35.82 -18.99
CA ALA A 47 22.39 -36.77 -18.66
C ALA A 47 23.29 -37.10 -19.86
N GLU A 48 24.58 -37.36 -19.63
CA GLU A 48 25.28 -38.63 -19.97
C GLU A 48 26.81 -38.51 -19.75
N SER A 49 27.39 -39.69 -19.53
CA SER A 49 28.77 -40.14 -19.29
C SER A 49 29.97 -39.38 -19.89
N GLU A 50 31.09 -39.43 -19.15
CA GLU A 50 32.48 -39.81 -19.55
C GLU A 50 33.51 -39.11 -18.62
N THR A 51 34.04 -39.81 -17.60
CA THR A 51 35.38 -40.44 -17.50
C THR A 51 36.61 -39.51 -17.54
N SER A 52 37.46 -39.64 -16.49
CA SER A 52 38.94 -39.51 -16.43
C SER A 52 39.56 -38.15 -16.83
N ASP A 53 40.61 -37.57 -16.27
CA ASP A 53 41.72 -37.86 -15.33
C ASP A 53 42.10 -36.46 -14.75
N GLY A 54 42.58 -36.29 -13.52
CA GLY A 54 43.97 -36.53 -13.12
C GLY A 54 44.85 -35.27 -13.26
N LEU A 55 45.72 -35.05 -12.26
CA LEU A 55 46.92 -34.19 -12.20
C LEU A 55 46.83 -32.82 -11.47
N ASP A 56 47.09 -32.89 -10.16
CA ASP A 56 48.27 -32.36 -9.45
C ASP A 56 49.03 -31.13 -9.98
N ALA A 57 49.30 -30.19 -9.05
CA ALA A 57 50.62 -29.68 -8.64
C ALA A 57 50.51 -28.21 -8.18
N GLU A 58 50.53 -27.92 -6.89
CA GLU A 58 51.71 -27.64 -6.04
C GLU A 58 52.52 -26.37 -6.38
N SER A 59 52.42 -25.43 -5.42
CA SER A 59 53.53 -24.73 -4.75
C SER A 59 54.22 -23.54 -5.45
N GLN A 60 54.31 -22.43 -4.70
CA GLN A 60 55.56 -21.75 -4.24
C GLN A 60 55.43 -20.22 -4.13
N LYS A 61 55.51 -19.72 -2.89
CA LYS A 61 56.23 -18.48 -2.51
C LYS A 61 57.76 -18.83 -2.39
N PRO A 62 58.74 -17.97 -2.00
CA PRO A 62 58.70 -16.58 -1.49
C PRO A 62 59.90 -15.64 -1.88
N ASN A 63 59.94 -14.46 -1.23
CA ASN A 63 61.12 -13.76 -0.64
C ASN A 63 62.08 -12.88 -1.49
N HIS A 64 62.29 -11.61 -1.08
CA HIS A 64 63.44 -11.12 -0.25
C HIS A 64 63.65 -9.57 -0.25
N GLN A 65 63.81 -8.99 0.96
CA GLN A 65 64.77 -7.97 1.50
C GLN A 65 65.27 -6.79 0.60
N GLY A 66 65.10 -5.48 0.91
CA GLY A 66 65.75 -4.60 1.94
C GLY A 66 66.76 -3.60 1.29
N PRO A 67 67.37 -2.56 1.92
CA PRO A 67 66.96 -1.59 2.96
C PRO A 67 67.35 -0.07 2.71
N ALA A 68 66.88 0.82 3.60
CA ALA A 68 67.52 2.04 4.18
C ALA A 68 67.63 3.43 3.46
N ARG A 69 67.61 4.47 4.34
CA ARG A 69 67.81 5.95 4.21
C ARG A 69 66.56 6.73 3.76
N GLY A 70 66.04 7.76 4.44
CA GLY A 70 66.61 8.68 5.42
C GLY A 70 66.82 10.03 4.75
N ASP A 71 65.79 10.88 4.72
CA ASP A 71 65.91 12.34 4.59
C ASP A 71 64.58 13.05 4.88
N GLN A 72 64.67 14.07 5.75
CA GLN A 72 63.61 15.00 6.10
C GLN A 72 63.50 16.06 4.99
N VAL A 73 62.33 16.21 4.37
CA VAL A 73 62.01 17.40 3.57
C VAL A 73 60.58 17.85 3.86
N ALA A 74 60.50 19.09 4.33
CA ALA A 74 59.36 19.99 4.50
C ALA A 74 57.95 19.48 4.13
N THR A 75 57.10 19.40 5.16
CA THR A 75 55.63 19.38 5.02
C THR A 75 55.14 20.65 4.33
N GLN A 76 54.91 20.58 3.02
CA GLN A 76 53.92 21.44 2.36
C GLN A 76 52.54 20.86 2.68
N GLN A 77 51.78 21.53 3.55
CA GLN A 77 50.35 21.34 3.64
C GLN A 77 49.73 21.76 2.29
N HIS A 78 49.55 20.78 1.40
CA HIS A 78 48.52 20.88 0.39
C HIS A 78 47.19 20.83 1.13
N CYS A 79 46.56 22.00 1.28
CA CYS A 79 45.13 22.07 1.51
C CYS A 79 44.44 21.44 0.30
N VAL A 80 44.19 20.12 0.38
CA VAL A 80 43.17 19.49 -0.45
C VAL A 80 41.87 20.17 -0.04
N PRO A 81 41.16 20.90 -0.92
CA PRO A 81 39.84 21.36 -0.59
C PRO A 81 39.06 20.09 -0.24
N ALA A 82 38.50 20.05 0.98
CA ALA A 82 37.56 19.01 1.34
C ALA A 82 36.49 19.05 0.24
N MET A 83 36.53 18.06 -0.65
CA MET A 83 35.45 17.81 -1.58
C MET A 83 34.27 17.53 -0.67
N ALA A 84 33.45 18.55 -0.42
CA ALA A 84 32.18 18.40 0.24
C ALA A 84 31.47 17.31 -0.54
N THR A 85 31.36 16.14 0.09
CA THR A 85 30.58 15.05 -0.46
C THR A 85 29.22 15.66 -0.77
N PRO A 86 28.70 15.57 -2.01
CA PRO A 86 27.43 16.19 -2.35
C PRO A 86 26.41 15.71 -1.33
N GLN A 87 25.93 16.61 -0.47
CA GLN A 87 24.96 16.27 0.55
C GLN A 87 23.76 15.69 -0.19
N GLN A 88 23.49 14.42 0.07
CA GLN A 88 22.44 13.71 -0.65
C GLN A 88 21.13 14.45 -0.43
N LYS A 89 20.59 14.99 -1.52
CA LYS A 89 19.34 15.74 -1.52
C LYS A 89 18.26 14.87 -0.87
N ASN A 90 17.52 15.44 0.08
CA ASN A 90 16.40 14.77 0.76
C ASN A 90 16.79 13.46 1.49
N SER A 91 18.02 13.33 2.01
CA SER A 91 18.49 12.11 2.70
C SER A 91 17.70 11.73 3.97
N ASN A 92 16.94 12.67 4.53
CA ASN A 92 16.07 12.50 5.69
C ASN A 92 14.60 12.24 5.31
N VAL A 93 14.30 12.12 4.01
CA VAL A 93 12.96 11.91 3.48
C VAL A 93 12.84 10.47 3.01
N ARG A 94 11.72 9.82 3.30
CA ARG A 94 11.36 8.51 2.75
C ARG A 94 10.03 8.53 2.03
N LEU A 95 9.90 7.76 0.95
CA LEU A 95 8.62 7.59 0.25
C LEU A 95 7.74 6.58 1.01
N LEU A 96 6.51 6.98 1.35
CA LEU A 96 5.51 6.09 1.97
C LEU A 96 4.48 5.59 0.96
N TYR A 97 4.06 6.47 0.05
CA TYR A 97 3.04 6.17 -0.95
C TYR A 97 3.20 7.07 -2.17
N CYS A 98 2.84 6.54 -3.34
CA CYS A 98 2.76 7.26 -4.61
C CYS A 98 1.50 6.78 -5.34
N GLY A 99 0.70 7.73 -5.81
CA GLY A 99 -0.48 7.53 -6.65
C GLY A 99 -0.35 8.36 -7.93
N PHE A 100 -0.67 7.75 -9.06
CA PHE A 100 -0.65 8.38 -10.37
C PHE A 100 -1.90 7.96 -11.14
N ASP A 101 -2.56 8.93 -11.78
CA ASP A 101 -3.54 8.63 -12.81
C ASP A 101 -2.80 8.19 -14.08
N VAL A 102 -3.23 7.06 -14.66
CA VAL A 102 -2.61 6.45 -15.84
C VAL A 102 -3.16 7.06 -17.13
N ASP A 103 -4.39 7.59 -17.06
CA ASP A 103 -5.18 8.04 -18.20
C ASP A 103 -5.29 9.57 -18.28
N GLU A 104 -5.05 10.28 -17.17
CA GLU A 104 -5.08 11.74 -17.13
C GLU A 104 -3.68 12.35 -16.89
N PRO A 105 -3.33 13.45 -17.59
CA PRO A 105 -2.11 14.22 -17.32
C PRO A 105 -2.28 15.06 -16.05
N ASP A 106 -2.82 14.43 -15.00
CA ASP A 106 -3.22 15.08 -13.76
C ASP A 106 -2.07 15.11 -12.74
N ASP A 107 -2.35 15.79 -11.64
CA ASP A 107 -1.45 15.88 -10.51
C ASP A 107 -1.06 14.49 -10.00
N SER A 108 0.23 14.30 -9.70
CA SER A 108 0.71 13.07 -9.06
C SER A 108 0.79 13.25 -7.54
N HIS A 109 0.33 12.27 -6.79
CA HIS A 109 0.15 12.36 -5.33
C HIS A 109 1.15 11.49 -4.58
N TYR A 110 1.86 12.07 -3.59
CA TYR A 110 2.91 11.37 -2.86
C TYR A 110 2.83 11.62 -1.36
N ARG A 111 2.99 10.57 -0.55
CA ARG A 111 3.23 10.68 0.89
C ARG A 111 4.69 10.44 1.19
N PHE A 112 5.28 11.34 1.95
CA PHE A 112 6.65 11.25 2.40
C PHE A 112 6.76 11.28 3.91
N LEU A 113 7.70 10.53 4.46
CA LEU A 113 8.12 10.62 5.84
C LEU A 113 9.39 11.45 5.95
N VAL A 114 9.32 12.60 6.59
CA VAL A 114 10.45 13.50 6.82
C VAL A 114 10.95 13.36 8.26
N ASP A 115 12.26 13.24 8.43
CA ASP A 115 12.96 13.06 9.72
C ASP A 115 12.47 11.84 10.52
N GLY A 116 11.95 10.83 9.84
CA GLY A 116 11.41 9.63 10.47
C GLY A 116 10.13 9.83 11.28
N ARG A 117 9.50 11.01 11.24
CA ARG A 117 8.35 11.33 12.11
C ARG A 117 7.26 12.21 11.52
N HIS A 118 7.54 12.97 10.46
CA HIS A 118 6.57 13.90 9.89
C HIS A 118 6.08 13.39 8.54
N VAL A 119 4.83 13.00 8.47
CA VAL A 119 4.20 12.68 7.19
C VAL A 119 3.87 13.98 6.46
N LYS A 120 4.23 14.04 5.18
CA LYS A 120 3.98 15.17 4.28
C LYS A 120 3.26 14.65 3.03
N TYR A 121 2.20 15.33 2.65
CA TYR A 121 1.49 15.13 1.39
C TYR A 121 2.06 16.10 0.36
N VAL A 122 2.49 15.56 -0.76
CA VAL A 122 3.07 16.35 -1.85
C VAL A 122 2.33 16.03 -3.14
N THR A 123 1.74 17.08 -3.69
CA THR A 123 1.12 17.06 -5.01
C THR A 123 2.11 17.59 -6.03
N ILE A 124 2.34 16.86 -7.12
CA ILE A 124 3.29 17.24 -8.17
C ILE A 124 2.53 17.53 -9.45
N ALA A 125 2.63 18.77 -9.92
CA ALA A 125 1.96 19.23 -11.12
C ALA A 125 2.41 18.48 -12.39
N PRO A 126 1.56 18.46 -13.42
CA PRO A 126 1.85 17.79 -14.68
C PRO A 126 3.13 18.33 -15.33
N GLY A 127 3.83 17.45 -16.05
CA GLY A 127 5.02 17.82 -16.81
C GLY A 127 6.30 18.02 -15.98
N VAL A 128 6.25 18.00 -14.64
CA VAL A 128 7.46 18.02 -13.78
C VAL A 128 8.39 16.84 -14.09
N PHE A 129 7.82 15.66 -14.31
CA PHE A 129 8.54 14.43 -14.61
C PHE A 129 9.21 14.38 -15.99
N GLY A 130 8.94 15.34 -16.89
CA GLY A 130 9.73 15.54 -18.12
C GLY A 130 9.97 14.29 -18.98
N GLY A 131 8.94 13.45 -19.19
CA GLY A 131 9.04 12.24 -20.01
C GLY A 131 9.53 10.99 -19.27
N ILE A 132 9.81 11.06 -17.96
CA ILE A 132 10.08 9.89 -17.11
C ILE A 132 8.85 8.98 -17.11
N LYS A 133 9.09 7.69 -17.43
CA LYS A 133 8.05 6.65 -17.47
C LYS A 133 7.43 6.45 -16.10
N MET A 134 6.14 6.11 -16.04
CA MET A 134 5.41 5.92 -14.77
C MET A 134 6.10 4.92 -13.83
N GLY A 135 6.58 3.78 -14.34
CA GLY A 135 7.31 2.78 -13.55
C GLY A 135 8.63 3.27 -12.93
N GLU A 136 9.19 4.38 -13.40
CA GLU A 136 10.36 5.00 -12.78
C GLU A 136 9.97 6.02 -11.69
N ARG A 137 8.72 6.51 -11.69
CA ARG A 137 8.20 7.48 -10.72
C ARG A 137 7.89 6.88 -9.36
N VAL A 138 7.89 5.56 -9.24
CA VAL A 138 7.80 4.84 -7.96
C VAL A 138 9.16 4.64 -7.28
N GLY A 139 10.26 4.87 -8.00
CA GLY A 139 11.62 4.67 -7.49
C GLY A 139 12.07 5.79 -6.55
N GLU A 140 12.08 5.52 -5.25
CA GLU A 140 12.47 6.47 -4.20
C GLU A 140 13.80 7.23 -4.48
N PRO A 141 14.91 6.58 -4.92
CA PRO A 141 16.14 7.30 -5.24
C PRO A 141 16.00 8.28 -6.41
N LEU A 142 15.14 7.97 -7.40
CA LEU A 142 14.91 8.85 -8.54
C LEU A 142 14.06 10.04 -8.14
N VAL A 143 12.94 9.79 -7.47
CA VAL A 143 11.98 10.81 -7.03
C VAL A 143 12.64 11.80 -6.07
N LEU A 144 13.28 11.31 -5.01
CA LEU A 144 13.89 12.17 -3.99
C LEU A 144 15.19 12.82 -4.46
N GLY A 145 16.01 12.09 -5.21
CA GLY A 145 17.36 12.52 -5.58
C GLY A 145 17.42 13.42 -6.81
N LYS A 146 16.62 13.13 -7.85
CA LYS A 146 16.70 13.83 -9.14
C LYS A 146 15.54 14.79 -9.39
N ILE A 147 14.32 14.41 -8.99
CA ILE A 147 13.11 15.11 -9.41
C ILE A 147 12.72 16.18 -8.41
N LEU A 148 12.46 15.79 -7.16
CA LEU A 148 11.94 16.71 -6.16
C LEU A 148 13.01 17.69 -5.68
N PRO A 149 12.71 18.99 -5.57
CA PRO A 149 13.57 19.96 -4.88
C PRO A 149 13.83 19.57 -3.41
N PRO A 150 14.80 20.19 -2.72
CA PRO A 150 14.96 20.00 -1.29
C PRO A 150 13.64 20.33 -0.57
N PHE A 151 13.22 19.47 0.37
CA PHE A 151 12.01 19.71 1.15
C PHE A 151 12.18 20.97 2.01
N PRO A 152 11.24 21.94 1.96
CA PRO A 152 11.30 23.13 2.79
C PRO A 152 11.28 22.77 4.28
N VAL A 153 12.04 23.52 5.07
CA VAL A 153 11.95 23.45 6.54
C VAL A 153 10.63 24.06 7.02
N GLY A 154 10.20 23.67 8.22
CA GLY A 154 9.03 24.25 8.88
C GLY A 154 7.86 23.30 9.06
N ASP A 155 6.80 23.81 9.67
CA ASP A 155 5.60 23.05 9.99
C ASP A 155 4.55 23.18 8.88
N TRP A 156 4.71 22.37 7.84
CA TRP A 156 3.73 22.16 6.78
C TRP A 156 3.39 20.68 6.68
N ASN A 157 2.27 20.32 6.08
CA ASN A 157 1.92 18.92 5.79
C ASN A 157 1.30 18.74 4.42
N ASP A 158 0.94 19.84 3.72
CA ASP A 158 0.60 19.85 2.31
C ASP A 158 1.63 20.67 1.53
N GLY A 159 2.11 20.12 0.42
CA GLY A 159 3.09 20.75 -0.45
C GLY A 159 2.70 20.56 -1.90
N HIS A 160 2.93 21.58 -2.73
CA HIS A 160 2.70 21.51 -4.16
C HIS A 160 3.96 21.86 -4.94
N VAL A 161 4.37 20.95 -5.83
CA VAL A 161 5.58 21.05 -6.64
C VAL A 161 5.20 21.27 -8.09
N ALA A 162 5.73 22.32 -8.69
CA ALA A 162 5.53 22.63 -10.10
C ALA A 162 6.85 23.04 -10.75
N LYS A 163 6.86 23.13 -12.09
CA LYS A 163 7.97 23.74 -12.82
C LYS A 163 7.93 25.24 -12.62
N ASP A 164 9.04 25.79 -12.15
CA ASP A 164 9.28 27.22 -12.15
C ASP A 164 9.28 27.74 -13.60
N PRO A 165 8.48 28.76 -13.95
CA PRO A 165 8.33 29.21 -15.33
C PRO A 165 9.57 29.93 -15.88
N VAL A 166 10.47 30.39 -15.00
CA VAL A 166 11.70 31.11 -15.38
C VAL A 166 12.86 30.13 -15.57
N THR A 167 13.02 29.19 -14.66
CA THR A 167 14.16 28.26 -14.64
C THR A 167 13.85 26.90 -15.25
N GLY A 168 12.57 26.55 -15.41
CA GLY A 168 12.10 25.24 -15.85
C GLY A 168 12.33 24.11 -14.83
N LYS A 169 12.86 24.41 -13.64
CA LYS A 169 13.17 23.42 -12.61
C LYS A 169 11.98 23.16 -11.69
N ALA A 170 11.89 21.95 -11.15
CA ALA A 170 10.90 21.62 -10.12
C ALA A 170 11.17 22.43 -8.84
N THR A 171 10.15 23.09 -8.31
CA THR A 171 10.20 23.86 -7.07
C THR A 171 8.92 23.68 -6.26
N PHE A 172 9.01 23.79 -4.93
CA PHE A 172 7.82 23.91 -4.10
C PHE A 172 7.23 25.31 -4.31
N ILE A 173 6.09 25.40 -4.99
CA ILE A 173 5.39 26.68 -5.21
C ILE A 173 4.41 27.01 -4.08
N ARG A 174 4.02 25.99 -3.29
CA ARG A 174 3.17 26.14 -2.11
C ARG A 174 3.56 25.12 -1.06
N THR A 175 3.58 25.56 0.19
CA THR A 175 3.57 24.68 1.37
C THR A 175 2.64 25.28 2.39
N GLU A 176 1.81 24.46 3.00
CA GLU A 176 0.86 24.92 4.00
C GLU A 176 0.60 23.86 5.07
N LYS A 177 0.02 24.32 6.18
CA LYS A 177 -0.44 23.47 7.26
C LYS A 177 -1.95 23.32 7.14
N VAL A 178 -2.38 22.12 6.77
CA VAL A 178 -3.79 21.76 6.58
C VAL A 178 -4.26 20.90 7.73
N GLN A 179 -5.48 21.13 8.19
CA GLN A 179 -6.20 20.20 9.03
C GLN A 179 -6.95 19.21 8.13
N PHE A 180 -6.35 18.05 7.89
CA PHE A 180 -6.98 17.04 7.05
C PHE A 180 -8.11 16.30 7.78
N PRO A 181 -9.07 15.71 7.03
CA PRO A 181 -10.14 14.87 7.58
C PRO A 181 -9.61 13.71 8.43
N GLU A 182 -10.39 13.21 9.37
CA GLU A 182 -10.01 12.06 10.20
C GLU A 182 -11.25 11.26 10.57
N VAL A 183 -11.05 10.00 10.94
CA VAL A 183 -12.10 9.15 11.49
C VAL A 183 -12.59 9.76 12.81
N LYS A 184 -13.90 9.95 12.92
CA LYS A 184 -14.60 10.51 14.07
C LYS A 184 -15.22 9.43 14.96
N SER A 185 -15.53 8.26 14.41
CA SER A 185 -16.05 7.11 15.15
C SER A 185 -14.96 6.40 15.98
N VAL A 186 -14.42 7.09 16.98
CA VAL A 186 -13.35 6.56 17.84
C VAL A 186 -13.94 5.79 19.02
N TRP A 187 -14.37 4.56 18.78
CA TRP A 187 -15.02 3.72 19.80
C TRP A 187 -14.06 2.74 20.50
N HIS A 188 -13.02 2.26 19.79
CA HIS A 188 -11.96 1.44 20.37
C HIS A 188 -10.89 2.30 21.07
N ASN A 189 -10.35 1.83 22.20
CA ASN A 189 -9.39 2.59 23.02
C ASN A 189 -7.93 2.48 22.54
N VAL A 190 -7.59 1.42 21.79
CA VAL A 190 -6.24 1.22 21.23
C VAL A 190 -6.05 2.11 20.00
N LYS A 191 -4.93 2.85 19.99
CA LYS A 191 -4.44 3.65 18.87
C LYS A 191 -3.02 3.20 18.53
N LEU A 192 -2.77 2.91 17.26
CA LEU A 192 -1.53 2.32 16.76
C LEU A 192 -0.94 3.27 15.72
N ASN A 193 0.35 3.58 15.83
CA ASN A 193 1.03 4.43 14.87
C ASN A 193 1.36 3.60 13.61
N GLU A 194 1.00 4.10 12.43
CA GLU A 194 1.24 3.39 11.15
C GLU A 194 2.72 3.02 10.94
N LEU A 195 3.64 3.81 11.49
CA LEU A 195 5.09 3.62 11.31
C LEU A 195 5.69 2.55 12.24
N ASP A 196 4.93 2.04 13.20
CA ASP A 196 5.39 1.02 14.15
C ASP A 196 5.15 -0.41 13.61
N PHE A 197 4.49 -0.52 12.45
CA PHE A 197 4.23 -1.80 11.78
C PHE A 197 5.36 -2.21 10.85
N SER A 198 5.62 -3.51 10.79
CA SER A 198 6.55 -4.11 9.84
C SER A 198 5.82 -4.78 8.68
N PRO A 199 6.32 -4.70 7.44
CA PRO A 199 5.75 -5.43 6.31
C PRO A 199 5.75 -6.93 6.54
N HIS A 200 4.67 -7.60 6.16
CA HIS A 200 4.57 -9.07 6.16
C HIS A 200 4.76 -9.62 4.73
N PRO A 201 5.28 -10.86 4.53
CA PRO A 201 5.36 -11.47 3.19
C PRO A 201 4.02 -11.62 2.47
N GLY A 202 2.90 -11.61 3.20
CA GLY A 202 1.55 -11.52 2.64
C GLY A 202 1.28 -10.21 1.87
N GLY A 203 2.13 -9.20 2.07
CA GLY A 203 2.25 -8.03 1.22
C GLY A 203 1.12 -7.01 1.31
N ARG A 204 1.14 -6.09 0.34
CA ARG A 204 0.06 -5.13 0.07
C ARG A 204 -1.01 -5.84 -0.75
N MET A 205 -2.24 -5.91 -0.25
CA MET A 205 -3.34 -6.57 -0.96
C MET A 205 -3.97 -5.64 -2.00
N ARG A 206 -4.21 -4.39 -1.61
CA ARG A 206 -4.68 -3.29 -2.46
C ARG A 206 -4.18 -1.97 -1.89
N GLU A 207 -4.47 -0.87 -2.58
CA GLU A 207 -4.17 0.45 -2.07
C GLU A 207 -4.76 0.67 -0.67
N GLY A 208 -3.94 1.10 0.27
CA GLY A 208 -4.33 1.32 1.66
C GLY A 208 -4.69 0.08 2.47
N VAL A 209 -4.54 -1.14 1.93
CA VAL A 209 -4.78 -2.39 2.66
C VAL A 209 -3.52 -3.26 2.66
N HIS A 210 -3.00 -3.49 3.85
CA HIS A 210 -1.71 -4.13 4.07
C HIS A 210 -1.82 -5.27 5.07
N VAL A 211 -1.14 -6.38 4.79
CA VAL A 211 -0.83 -7.37 5.82
C VAL A 211 0.48 -6.96 6.48
N VAL A 212 0.44 -6.76 7.79
CA VAL A 212 1.57 -6.24 8.57
C VAL A 212 1.69 -6.98 9.90
N THR A 213 2.82 -6.80 10.59
CA THR A 213 3.04 -7.31 11.94
C THR A 213 3.37 -6.17 12.89
N HIS A 214 3.00 -6.33 14.16
CA HIS A 214 3.35 -5.40 15.23
C HIS A 214 3.66 -6.18 16.51
N PRO A 215 4.80 -5.93 17.20
CA PRO A 215 5.30 -6.79 18.28
C PRO A 215 4.32 -7.04 19.43
N THR A 216 3.42 -6.09 19.70
CA THR A 216 2.47 -6.15 20.83
C THR A 216 1.01 -6.33 20.42
N VAL A 217 0.70 -6.39 19.12
CA VAL A 217 -0.68 -6.54 18.64
C VAL A 217 -0.85 -7.97 18.16
N ASN A 218 -1.99 -8.59 18.49
CA ASN A 218 -2.30 -9.97 18.10
C ASN A 218 -1.19 -10.99 18.45
N GLY A 219 -0.45 -10.77 19.54
CA GLY A 219 0.67 -11.64 19.93
C GLY A 219 1.88 -11.60 18.98
N GLY A 220 1.97 -10.61 18.09
CA GLY A 220 3.01 -10.51 17.06
C GLY A 220 2.63 -11.18 15.73
N GLU A 221 1.50 -11.88 15.70
CA GLU A 221 0.97 -12.50 14.48
C GLU A 221 0.51 -11.45 13.46
N PRO A 222 0.41 -11.82 12.17
CA PRO A 222 -0.06 -10.91 11.13
C PRO A 222 -1.44 -10.32 11.44
N VAL A 223 -1.62 -9.08 11.01
CA VAL A 223 -2.87 -8.31 11.09
C VAL A 223 -3.13 -7.61 9.77
N LEU A 224 -4.39 -7.28 9.51
CA LEU A 224 -4.77 -6.47 8.36
C LEU A 224 -4.90 -5.02 8.79
N MET A 225 -4.17 -4.13 8.14
CA MET A 225 -4.24 -2.69 8.34
C MET A 225 -4.92 -2.06 7.12
N LYS A 226 -6.07 -1.39 7.33
CA LYS A 226 -6.74 -0.56 6.32
C LYS A 226 -6.58 0.91 6.70
N LEU A 227 -6.06 1.74 5.80
CA LEU A 227 -5.84 3.17 6.03
C LEU A 227 -6.09 4.01 4.78
N THR A 228 -6.52 5.24 4.98
CA THR A 228 -6.68 6.25 3.94
C THR A 228 -5.29 6.76 3.55
N VAL A 229 -4.86 6.41 2.33
CA VAL A 229 -3.51 6.74 1.84
C VAL A 229 -3.42 8.13 1.22
N TRP A 230 -4.52 8.76 0.83
CA TRP A 230 -4.52 10.16 0.42
C TRP A 230 -5.64 10.90 1.17
N PRO A 231 -5.44 12.14 1.66
CA PRO A 231 -6.33 12.76 2.62
C PRO A 231 -7.58 13.36 1.95
N LEU A 232 -8.20 12.62 1.02
CA LEU A 232 -9.42 13.00 0.34
C LEU A 232 -10.61 12.84 1.29
N GLU A 233 -11.53 13.81 1.25
CA GLU A 233 -12.76 13.76 2.04
C GLU A 233 -13.60 12.51 1.74
N ASN A 234 -13.65 12.10 0.47
CA ASN A 234 -14.43 10.94 0.04
C ASN A 234 -13.87 9.63 0.62
N GLU A 235 -12.55 9.41 0.57
CA GLU A 235 -11.93 8.21 1.16
C GLU A 235 -12.12 8.17 2.67
N MET A 236 -11.93 9.32 3.33
CA MET A 236 -12.15 9.42 4.77
C MET A 236 -13.61 9.15 5.15
N TYR A 237 -14.56 9.58 4.32
CA TYR A 237 -15.98 9.29 4.54
C TYR A 237 -16.27 7.78 4.51
N TYR A 238 -15.73 7.02 3.56
CA TYR A 238 -15.89 5.57 3.54
C TYR A 238 -15.18 4.87 4.71
N MET A 239 -13.99 5.35 5.08
CA MET A 239 -13.26 4.86 6.25
C MET A 239 -14.06 5.07 7.55
N GLU A 240 -14.71 6.23 7.69
CA GLU A 240 -15.59 6.55 8.82
C GLU A 240 -16.79 5.60 8.87
N LEU A 241 -17.45 5.36 7.74
CA LEU A 241 -18.60 4.44 7.66
C LEU A 241 -18.22 3.02 8.04
N GLU A 242 -17.11 2.51 7.51
CA GLU A 242 -16.65 1.17 7.83
C GLU A 242 -16.21 1.04 9.29
N THR A 243 -15.50 2.04 9.82
CA THR A 243 -15.09 2.05 11.23
C THR A 243 -16.32 2.04 12.15
N ALA A 244 -17.36 2.80 11.81
CA ALA A 244 -18.64 2.76 12.54
C ALA A 244 -19.33 1.41 12.42
N ALA A 245 -19.28 0.77 11.25
CA ALA A 245 -19.86 -0.56 11.05
C ALA A 245 -19.16 -1.63 11.90
N TYR A 246 -17.83 -1.59 12.03
CA TYR A 246 -17.09 -2.47 12.93
C TYR A 246 -17.52 -2.29 14.40
N GLN A 247 -17.93 -1.09 14.81
CA GLN A 247 -18.53 -0.88 16.13
C GLN A 247 -19.84 -1.66 16.28
N TRP A 248 -20.69 -1.66 15.25
CA TRP A 248 -22.01 -2.30 15.31
C TRP A 248 -21.91 -3.83 15.37
N ILE A 249 -20.87 -4.40 14.78
CA ILE A 249 -20.66 -5.85 14.71
C ILE A 249 -19.59 -6.35 15.70
N CYS A 250 -19.08 -5.48 16.57
CA CYS A 250 -18.05 -5.84 17.55
C CYS A 250 -18.48 -7.07 18.38
N ASP A 251 -17.59 -8.06 18.48
CA ASP A 251 -17.78 -9.32 19.21
C ASP A 251 -18.98 -10.18 18.75
N THR A 252 -19.54 -9.92 17.56
CA THR A 252 -20.64 -10.73 17.00
C THR A 252 -20.15 -11.91 16.16
N GLY A 253 -18.87 -11.92 15.78
CA GLY A 253 -18.27 -12.92 14.89
C GLY A 253 -18.81 -12.88 13.46
N ILE A 254 -19.32 -11.72 13.01
CA ILE A 254 -19.80 -11.50 11.63
C ILE A 254 -18.65 -11.07 10.71
N GLY A 255 -17.78 -10.20 11.21
CA GLY A 255 -16.60 -9.71 10.52
C GLY A 255 -15.32 -9.98 11.31
N PRO A 256 -14.15 -9.62 10.75
CA PRO A 256 -12.88 -9.70 11.45
C PRO A 256 -12.91 -8.96 12.79
N LYS A 257 -12.21 -9.49 13.79
CA LYS A 257 -12.00 -8.79 15.06
C LYS A 257 -11.26 -7.47 14.83
N PHE A 258 -11.84 -6.37 15.25
CA PHE A 258 -11.19 -5.06 15.28
C PHE A 258 -10.15 -5.01 16.40
N LEU A 259 -8.94 -4.52 16.10
CA LEU A 259 -7.80 -4.53 17.03
C LEU A 259 -7.37 -3.12 17.45
N GLY A 260 -7.69 -2.08 16.69
CA GLY A 260 -7.37 -0.71 17.05
C GLY A 260 -7.47 0.28 15.89
N HIS A 261 -7.44 1.56 16.23
CA HIS A 261 -7.38 2.65 15.27
C HIS A 261 -5.94 2.90 14.80
N VAL A 262 -5.76 3.25 13.54
CA VAL A 262 -4.47 3.61 12.95
C VAL A 262 -4.31 5.13 12.96
N THR A 263 -3.16 5.59 13.43
CA THR A 263 -2.80 7.01 13.51
C THR A 263 -1.65 7.34 12.57
N GLU A 264 -1.71 8.54 12.00
CA GLU A 264 -0.65 9.11 11.17
C GLU A 264 0.44 9.73 12.06
N GLY A 265 1.34 8.88 12.59
CA GLY A 265 2.31 9.27 13.61
C GLY A 265 1.77 9.12 15.05
N PRO A 266 2.64 9.16 16.09
CA PRO A 266 2.28 8.78 17.47
C PRO A 266 1.13 9.57 18.11
N ASN A 267 0.95 10.84 17.72
CA ASN A 267 -0.13 11.72 18.20
C ASN A 267 -0.92 12.29 17.02
N GLY A 268 -0.94 11.57 15.90
CA GLY A 268 -1.59 11.98 14.68
C GLY A 268 -3.10 11.84 14.72
N ARG A 269 -3.72 12.34 13.65
CA ARG A 269 -5.12 12.05 13.35
C ARG A 269 -5.31 10.56 13.06
N ILE A 270 -6.55 10.08 13.21
CA ILE A 270 -6.90 8.71 12.87
C ILE A 270 -7.19 8.62 11.38
N ILE A 271 -6.46 7.73 10.70
CA ILE A 271 -6.52 7.55 9.25
C ILE A 271 -7.03 6.17 8.83
N GLY A 272 -7.35 5.30 9.79
CA GLY A 272 -7.83 3.96 9.50
C GLY A 272 -7.89 3.07 10.73
N PHE A 273 -7.80 1.77 10.51
CA PHE A 273 -7.93 0.75 11.55
C PHE A 273 -7.15 -0.53 11.24
N VAL A 274 -7.02 -1.37 12.27
CA VAL A 274 -6.42 -2.70 12.20
C VAL A 274 -7.46 -3.75 12.59
N THR A 275 -7.51 -4.85 11.86
CA THR A 275 -8.29 -6.06 12.20
C THR A 275 -7.39 -7.28 12.27
N GLU A 276 -7.92 -8.39 12.80
CA GLU A 276 -7.28 -9.68 12.61
C GLU A 276 -7.05 -9.97 11.12
N TRP A 277 -5.94 -10.64 10.83
CA TRP A 277 -5.70 -11.21 9.51
C TRP A 277 -6.38 -12.58 9.43
N LEU A 278 -7.21 -12.78 8.41
CA LEU A 278 -7.92 -14.03 8.17
C LEU A 278 -7.11 -14.91 7.21
N ASP A 279 -6.07 -15.56 7.73
CA ASP A 279 -5.26 -16.50 6.95
C ASP A 279 -6.07 -17.73 6.52
N GLY A 280 -5.66 -18.36 5.42
CA GLY A 280 -6.33 -19.56 4.90
C GLY A 280 -7.77 -19.31 4.46
N THR A 281 -8.11 -18.09 4.05
CA THR A 281 -9.42 -17.76 3.49
C THR A 281 -9.37 -17.63 1.98
N ARG A 282 -10.51 -17.90 1.34
CA ARG A 282 -10.75 -17.59 -0.07
C ARG A 282 -12.03 -16.79 -0.22
N SER A 283 -12.17 -16.06 -1.33
CA SER A 283 -13.45 -15.47 -1.69
C SER A 283 -14.51 -16.56 -1.90
N ALA A 284 -15.76 -16.20 -1.63
CA ALA A 284 -16.89 -17.08 -1.87
C ALA A 284 -17.06 -17.38 -3.37
N GLU A 285 -17.58 -18.57 -3.63
CA GLU A 285 -17.99 -19.03 -4.95
C GLU A 285 -19.47 -19.43 -4.90
N PRO A 286 -20.16 -19.63 -6.04
CA PRO A 286 -21.58 -19.99 -6.03
C PRO A 286 -21.94 -21.22 -5.18
N ARG A 287 -20.98 -22.13 -4.95
CA ARG A 287 -21.16 -23.30 -4.08
C ARG A 287 -21.30 -22.94 -2.59
N ASP A 288 -20.81 -21.78 -2.16
CA ASP A 288 -20.80 -21.34 -0.77
C ASP A 288 -22.07 -20.55 -0.41
N LEU A 289 -23.08 -20.55 -1.28
CA LEU A 289 -24.30 -19.75 -1.14
C LEU A 289 -24.97 -19.92 0.23
N ASP A 290 -25.02 -21.13 0.76
CA ASP A 290 -25.67 -21.39 2.05
C ASP A 290 -24.89 -20.80 3.22
N GLY A 291 -23.55 -20.88 3.20
CA GLY A 291 -22.68 -20.20 4.17
C GLY A 291 -22.83 -18.67 4.07
N CYS A 292 -22.82 -18.12 2.86
CA CYS A 292 -23.00 -16.69 2.62
C CYS A 292 -24.37 -16.19 3.11
N LYS A 293 -25.45 -16.96 2.89
CA LYS A 293 -26.79 -16.65 3.42
C LYS A 293 -26.80 -16.65 4.94
N LYS A 294 -26.15 -17.62 5.60
CA LYS A 294 -26.06 -17.68 7.06
C LYS A 294 -25.32 -16.44 7.61
N ALA A 295 -24.19 -16.08 7.02
CA ALA A 295 -23.42 -14.90 7.42
C ALA A 295 -24.21 -13.59 7.22
N LEU A 296 -24.81 -13.41 6.05
CA LEU A 296 -25.63 -12.23 5.74
C LEU A 296 -26.88 -12.15 6.63
N ALA A 297 -27.52 -13.28 6.94
CA ALA A 297 -28.67 -13.32 7.84
C ALA A 297 -28.31 -12.89 9.27
N ARG A 298 -27.11 -13.25 9.77
CA ARG A 298 -26.62 -12.78 11.08
C ARG A 298 -26.46 -11.25 11.08
N LEU A 299 -25.97 -10.66 9.99
CA LEU A 299 -25.89 -9.20 9.84
C LEU A 299 -27.30 -8.56 9.81
N HIS A 300 -28.23 -9.14 9.05
CA HIS A 300 -29.61 -8.66 8.94
C HIS A 300 -30.38 -8.74 10.27
N GLN A 301 -30.09 -9.74 11.12
CA GLN A 301 -30.67 -9.84 12.47
C GLN A 301 -30.31 -8.65 13.37
N LEU A 302 -29.20 -7.97 13.09
CA LEU A 302 -28.82 -6.72 13.76
C LEU A 302 -29.49 -5.48 13.16
N GLY A 303 -30.35 -5.65 12.14
CA GLY A 303 -30.97 -4.55 11.39
C GLY A 303 -30.00 -3.83 10.45
N ILE A 304 -28.89 -4.48 10.09
CA ILE A 304 -27.84 -3.89 9.25
C ILE A 304 -27.93 -4.47 7.85
N LYS A 305 -27.92 -3.60 6.85
CA LYS A 305 -27.73 -3.94 5.43
C LYS A 305 -26.25 -3.84 5.08
N HIS A 306 -25.69 -4.79 4.34
CA HIS A 306 -24.27 -4.73 3.93
C HIS A 306 -24.03 -3.67 2.84
N GLY A 307 -24.93 -3.58 1.86
CA GLY A 307 -24.88 -2.63 0.76
C GLY A 307 -24.01 -3.05 -0.44
N ASP A 308 -23.09 -3.99 -0.26
CA ASP A 308 -22.16 -4.46 -1.30
C ASP A 308 -21.88 -5.97 -1.15
N ILE A 309 -22.84 -6.79 -1.55
CA ILE A 309 -22.82 -8.26 -1.36
C ILE A 309 -22.05 -9.01 -2.47
N ASN A 310 -21.02 -8.41 -3.06
CA ASN A 310 -20.20 -9.09 -4.07
C ASN A 310 -19.39 -10.24 -3.42
N LYS A 311 -19.04 -11.26 -4.21
CA LYS A 311 -18.39 -12.49 -3.71
C LYS A 311 -17.05 -12.30 -3.00
N TYR A 312 -16.34 -11.21 -3.27
CA TYR A 312 -15.04 -10.94 -2.65
C TYR A 312 -15.18 -10.39 -1.23
N ASN A 313 -16.37 -9.88 -0.88
CA ASN A 313 -16.71 -9.42 0.48
C ASN A 313 -17.16 -10.56 1.41
N PHE A 314 -17.21 -11.79 0.90
CA PHE A 314 -17.48 -13.00 1.69
C PHE A 314 -16.22 -13.86 1.68
N LEU A 315 -15.58 -13.98 2.85
CA LEU A 315 -14.40 -14.81 3.03
C LEU A 315 -14.81 -16.15 3.63
N VAL A 316 -14.57 -17.23 2.90
CA VAL A 316 -14.78 -18.60 3.36
C VAL A 316 -13.50 -19.07 4.04
N ARG A 317 -13.58 -19.48 5.31
CA ARG A 317 -12.47 -20.13 6.00
C ARG A 317 -12.34 -21.56 5.51
N GLU A 318 -11.13 -21.98 5.17
CA GLU A 318 -10.84 -23.36 4.80
C GLU A 318 -10.09 -24.06 5.94
N GLY A 319 -10.36 -25.36 6.12
CA GLY A 319 -9.69 -26.17 7.13
C GLY A 319 -10.64 -26.96 8.03
N GLU A 320 -10.08 -27.90 8.77
CA GLU A 320 -10.81 -28.77 9.67
C GLU A 320 -11.47 -27.95 10.80
N GLY A 321 -12.78 -28.08 10.98
CA GLY A 321 -13.54 -27.32 11.99
C GLY A 321 -14.14 -25.99 11.52
N HIS A 322 -13.90 -25.58 10.26
CA HIS A 322 -14.41 -24.33 9.68
C HIS A 322 -15.46 -24.56 8.57
N GLU A 323 -16.11 -25.73 8.54
CA GLU A 323 -17.14 -26.06 7.56
C GLU A 323 -18.26 -25.00 7.57
N ASP A 324 -18.56 -24.44 6.41
CA ASP A 324 -19.52 -23.34 6.21
C ASP A 324 -19.21 -22.01 6.93
N GLU A 325 -18.01 -21.81 7.50
CA GLU A 325 -17.68 -20.54 8.15
C GLU A 325 -17.38 -19.46 7.10
N VAL A 326 -18.27 -18.47 7.05
CA VAL A 326 -18.16 -17.30 6.17
C VAL A 326 -18.11 -16.04 7.00
N VAL A 327 -17.10 -15.20 6.73
CA VAL A 327 -16.87 -13.91 7.37
C VAL A 327 -17.12 -12.80 6.37
N LEU A 328 -17.82 -11.75 6.78
CA LEU A 328 -18.10 -10.57 5.97
C LEU A 328 -17.02 -9.50 6.16
N ILE A 329 -16.63 -8.83 5.08
CA ILE A 329 -15.67 -7.72 5.07
C ILE A 329 -16.17 -6.56 4.21
N ASP A 330 -15.46 -5.43 4.24
CA ASP A 330 -15.74 -4.23 3.42
C ASP A 330 -17.10 -3.58 3.73
N PHE A 331 -17.26 -3.11 4.97
CA PHE A 331 -18.52 -2.55 5.47
C PHE A 331 -18.72 -1.05 5.16
N GLU A 332 -17.94 -0.44 4.27
CA GLU A 332 -18.08 0.99 3.92
C GLU A 332 -19.44 1.35 3.31
N SER A 333 -20.13 0.37 2.71
CA SER A 333 -21.49 0.50 2.20
C SER A 333 -22.58 0.14 3.22
N ALA A 334 -22.19 -0.32 4.41
CA ALA A 334 -23.14 -0.82 5.40
C ALA A 334 -24.02 0.29 5.96
N ARG A 335 -25.29 -0.01 6.19
CA ARG A 335 -26.26 0.93 6.76
C ARG A 335 -27.11 0.20 7.80
N ARG A 336 -27.21 0.79 8.99
CA ARG A 336 -28.06 0.30 10.07
C ARG A 336 -29.50 0.80 9.92
N ASP A 337 -30.41 0.18 10.69
CA ASP A 337 -31.82 0.57 10.84
C ASP A 337 -32.56 0.61 9.50
N ARG A 338 -32.24 -0.34 8.61
CA ARG A 338 -32.89 -0.45 7.30
C ARG A 338 -34.25 -1.15 7.41
N PRO A 339 -35.23 -0.75 6.58
CA PRO A 339 -36.51 -1.46 6.50
C PRO A 339 -36.30 -2.95 6.17
N HIS A 340 -37.11 -3.83 6.77
CA HIS A 340 -36.99 -5.28 6.57
C HIS A 340 -37.02 -5.68 5.08
N VAL A 341 -37.84 -4.98 4.28
CA VAL A 341 -37.92 -5.20 2.83
C VAL A 341 -36.57 -5.04 2.12
N GLU A 342 -35.72 -4.10 2.56
CA GLU A 342 -34.41 -3.92 1.93
C GLU A 342 -33.42 -5.01 2.31
N LEU A 343 -33.54 -5.57 3.51
CA LEU A 343 -32.73 -6.70 3.95
C LEU A 343 -33.16 -7.97 3.20
N GLU A 344 -34.47 -8.18 3.04
CA GLU A 344 -34.98 -9.27 2.20
C GLU A 344 -34.52 -9.15 0.74
N ASP A 345 -34.55 -7.94 0.17
CA ASP A 345 -34.13 -7.71 -1.21
C ASP A 345 -32.63 -7.96 -1.38
N GLU A 346 -31.80 -7.54 -0.41
CA GLU A 346 -30.37 -7.88 -0.37
C GLU A 346 -30.15 -9.40 -0.29
N MET A 347 -30.90 -10.10 0.56
CA MET A 347 -30.84 -11.56 0.67
C MET A 347 -31.25 -12.27 -0.63
N LYS A 348 -32.29 -11.79 -1.31
CA LYS A 348 -32.76 -12.33 -2.60
C LYS A 348 -31.73 -12.11 -3.71
N ALA A 349 -31.00 -11.00 -3.68
CA ALA A 349 -29.98 -10.65 -4.67
C ALA A 349 -28.67 -11.45 -4.52
N LEU A 350 -28.40 -12.04 -3.35
CA LEU A 350 -27.13 -12.69 -3.03
C LEU A 350 -26.71 -13.75 -4.04
N LYS A 351 -27.62 -14.63 -4.47
CA LYS A 351 -27.29 -15.68 -5.45
C LYS A 351 -26.73 -15.08 -6.74
N ASN A 352 -27.42 -14.09 -7.29
CA ASN A 352 -26.99 -13.42 -8.52
C ASN A 352 -25.68 -12.66 -8.33
N SER A 353 -25.44 -12.12 -7.13
CA SER A 353 -24.20 -11.41 -6.83
C SER A 353 -22.99 -12.35 -6.76
N LEU A 354 -23.15 -13.56 -6.20
CA LEU A 354 -22.10 -14.58 -6.17
C LEU A 354 -21.78 -15.14 -7.57
N GLU A 355 -22.78 -15.26 -8.44
CA GLU A 355 -22.63 -15.74 -9.82
C GLU A 355 -22.09 -14.65 -10.77
N SER A 356 -22.00 -13.40 -10.30
CA SER A 356 -21.55 -12.27 -11.11
C SER A 356 -20.09 -12.43 -11.54
N THR A 357 -19.83 -12.14 -12.82
CA THR A 357 -18.48 -12.03 -13.40
C THR A 357 -17.92 -10.61 -13.32
N ASP A 358 -18.63 -9.71 -12.66
CA ASP A 358 -18.20 -8.35 -12.44
C ASP A 358 -16.89 -8.32 -11.61
N PRO A 359 -15.85 -7.60 -12.07
CA PRO A 359 -14.57 -7.55 -11.36
C PRO A 359 -14.60 -6.72 -10.07
N ARG A 360 -15.68 -5.99 -9.76
CA ARG A 360 -15.82 -5.21 -8.51
C ARG A 360 -15.39 -6.03 -7.29
N GLY A 361 -14.42 -5.51 -6.53
CA GLY A 361 -13.93 -6.10 -5.28
C GLY A 361 -12.87 -7.21 -5.44
N GLY A 362 -12.52 -7.62 -6.67
CA GLY A 362 -11.54 -8.70 -6.91
C GLY A 362 -10.12 -8.38 -6.45
N PRO A 363 -9.22 -9.38 -6.34
CA PRO A 363 -7.81 -9.11 -6.08
C PRO A 363 -7.18 -8.42 -7.30
N GLY A 364 -6.85 -7.14 -7.14
CA GLY A 364 -5.95 -6.42 -8.04
C GLY A 364 -4.53 -6.86 -7.75
N VAL A 365 -3.90 -7.59 -8.66
CA VAL A 365 -2.49 -7.96 -8.51
C VAL A 365 -1.64 -6.70 -8.71
N VAL A 366 -1.22 -6.07 -7.62
CA VAL A 366 -0.09 -5.14 -7.66
C VAL A 366 1.18 -5.99 -7.66
N LEU A 367 1.72 -6.23 -8.85
CA LEU A 367 3.06 -6.82 -8.98
C LEU A 367 4.07 -5.77 -8.49
N GLU A 368 4.90 -6.16 -7.51
CA GLU A 368 6.00 -5.35 -6.96
C GLU A 368 7.00 -4.89 -8.01
#